data_AF-A0A397T0R4-F1
#
_entry.id   AF-A0A397T0R4-F1
#
_cell.length_a   1.000
_cell.length_b   1.000
_cell.length_c   1.000
_cell.angle_alpha   90.00
_cell.angle_beta   90.00
_cell.angle_gamma   90.00
#
_symmetry.space_group_name_H-M   'P 1'
#
loop_
_entity.id
_entity.type
_entity.pdbx_description
1 polymer ?
#
loop_
_entity_poly.entity_id
_entity_poly.type
_entity_poly.pdbx_seq_one_letter_code
_entity_poly.pdbx_strand_id
1 'polypeptide(L)'
;MPYVAPEVLRGKPYTQAADIYSFGMIMYFVATEKQPFATCAHDNILALNICNGIRPEINEPEAPKCYIDLMRKCWDSNPDNRPSAIEIEGLIDIFYNSCENQEFSKVEEYREANLLTIKNNQSITHPQAIYTSRLLNPFTKDLPKCDDNINNNSVEVIDFTKLSVVNEITNQENQ
;
A
#
# COMPACT_ATOMS: atom_id res chain seq x y z
N MET A 1 7.96 1.82 -2.07
CA MET A 1 7.57 3.05 -1.34
C MET A 1 6.08 3.33 -1.48
N PRO A 2 5.47 3.38 -2.68
CA PRO A 2 4.03 3.69 -2.81
C PRO A 2 3.11 2.75 -2.03
N TYR A 3 3.49 1.48 -1.91
CA TYR A 3 2.76 0.45 -1.17
C TYR A 3 3.08 0.43 0.34
N VAL A 4 4.05 1.22 0.81
CA VAL A 4 4.52 1.14 2.20
C VAL A 4 3.67 2.05 3.07
N ALA A 5 3.14 1.51 4.17
CA ALA A 5 2.30 2.24 5.10
C ALA A 5 3.02 3.46 5.72
N PRO A 6 2.31 4.56 6.00
CA PRO A 6 2.91 5.81 6.49
C PRO A 6 3.63 5.64 7.83
N GLU A 7 3.13 4.80 8.74
CA GLU A 7 3.80 4.50 10.00
C GLU A 7 5.12 3.75 9.82
N VAL A 8 5.20 2.85 8.83
CA VAL A 8 6.42 2.13 8.48
C VAL A 8 7.42 3.08 7.81
N LEU A 9 6.96 4.00 6.96
CA LEU A 9 7.80 5.08 6.41
C LEU A 9 8.39 5.98 7.52
N ARG A 10 7.67 6.19 8.63
CA ARG A 10 8.16 6.92 9.81
C ARG A 10 9.04 6.07 10.74
N GLY A 11 9.35 4.84 10.35
CA GLY A 11 10.23 3.95 11.11
C GLY A 11 9.56 3.21 12.27
N LYS A 12 8.22 3.16 12.34
CA LYS A 12 7.54 2.24 13.27
C LYS A 12 7.76 0.79 12.84
N PRO A 13 7.69 -0.18 13.79
CA PRO A 13 7.69 -1.59 13.46
C PRO A 13 6.61 -1.96 12.43
N TYR A 14 6.93 -2.95 11.60
CA TYR A 14 5.97 -3.50 10.66
C TYR A 14 4.86 -4.26 11.41
N THR A 15 3.63 -4.13 10.94
CA THR A 15 2.45 -4.77 11.55
C THR A 15 1.52 -5.32 10.47
N GLN A 16 0.56 -6.16 10.86
CA GLN A 16 -0.48 -6.63 9.94
C GLN A 16 -1.28 -5.46 9.33
N ALA A 17 -1.50 -4.37 10.07
CA ALA A 17 -2.17 -3.18 9.54
C ALA A 17 -1.38 -2.53 8.38
N ALA A 18 -0.05 -2.70 8.34
CA ALA A 18 0.78 -2.24 7.22
C ALA A 18 0.60 -3.12 5.96
N ASP A 19 0.37 -4.42 6.13
CA ASP A 19 -0.04 -5.30 5.02
C ASP A 19 -1.39 -4.84 4.44
N ILE A 20 -2.35 -4.49 5.31
CA ILE A 20 -3.67 -4.00 4.89
C ILE A 20 -3.57 -2.70 4.09
N TYR A 21 -2.69 -1.78 4.49
CA TYR A 21 -2.40 -0.59 3.71
C TYR A 21 -1.88 -0.93 2.31
N SER A 22 -0.91 -1.86 2.24
CA SER A 22 -0.34 -2.34 0.99
C SER A 22 -1.43 -2.96 0.10
N PHE A 23 -2.34 -3.73 0.71
CA PHE A 23 -3.50 -4.29 0.03
C PHE A 23 -4.44 -3.22 -0.52
N GLY A 24 -4.69 -2.13 0.20
CA GLY A 24 -5.45 -0.98 -0.31
C GLY A 24 -4.81 -0.35 -1.58
N MET A 25 -3.48 -0.28 -1.63
CA MET A 25 -2.77 0.18 -2.83
C MET A 25 -2.85 -0.81 -4.00
N ILE A 26 -2.89 -2.12 -3.71
CA ILE A 26 -3.14 -3.15 -4.73
C ILE A 26 -4.57 -3.05 -5.26
N MET A 27 -5.55 -2.83 -4.38
CA MET A 27 -6.95 -2.60 -4.79
C MET A 27 -7.06 -1.39 -5.75
N TYR A 28 -6.33 -0.31 -5.47
CA TYR A 28 -6.25 0.83 -6.38
C TYR A 28 -5.69 0.47 -7.75
N PHE A 29 -4.59 -0.29 -7.78
CA PHE A 29 -4.00 -0.76 -9.01
C PHE A 29 -4.99 -1.62 -9.82
N VAL A 30 -5.71 -2.54 -9.17
CA VAL A 30 -6.73 -3.38 -9.82
C VAL A 30 -7.90 -2.54 -10.35
N ALA A 31 -8.36 -1.56 -9.58
CA ALA A 31 -9.45 -0.68 -9.98
C ALA A 31 -9.07 0.21 -11.17
N THR A 32 -7.86 0.74 -11.21
CA THR A 32 -7.52 1.83 -12.14
C THR A 32 -6.55 1.44 -13.24
N GLU A 33 -5.90 0.28 -13.10
CA GLU A 33 -4.72 -0.14 -13.89
C GLU A 33 -3.56 0.86 -13.85
N LYS A 34 -3.57 1.80 -12.89
CA LYS A 34 -2.54 2.81 -12.70
C LYS A 34 -1.69 2.42 -11.50
N GLN A 35 -0.38 2.58 -11.64
CA GLN A 35 0.52 2.43 -10.51
C GLN A 35 0.32 3.58 -9.50
N PRO A 36 0.26 3.31 -8.18
CA PRO A 36 0.12 4.36 -7.17
C PRO A 36 1.27 5.36 -7.27
N PHE A 37 0.94 6.65 -7.45
CA PHE A 37 1.90 7.75 -7.58
C PHE A 37 2.85 7.68 -8.79
N ALA A 38 2.39 7.12 -9.93
CA ALA A 38 3.20 6.97 -11.15
C ALA A 38 3.78 8.24 -11.75
N THR A 39 3.16 9.39 -11.52
CA THR A 39 3.51 10.65 -12.18
C THR A 39 4.55 11.48 -11.42
N CYS A 40 5.06 11.01 -10.27
CA CYS A 40 6.06 11.71 -9.48
C CYS A 40 7.28 10.86 -9.13
N ALA A 41 8.35 11.52 -8.69
CA ALA A 41 9.53 10.84 -8.19
C ALA A 41 9.21 10.10 -6.88
N HIS A 42 9.74 8.88 -6.72
CA HIS A 42 9.66 8.20 -5.44
C HIS A 42 10.86 8.64 -4.58
N ASP A 43 10.78 9.82 -4.01
CA ASP A 43 11.81 10.44 -3.17
C ASP A 43 11.30 10.71 -1.74
N ASN A 44 12.06 11.49 -0.97
CA ASN A 44 11.68 11.89 0.39
C ASN A 44 10.44 12.82 0.41
N ILE A 45 10.20 13.59 -0.65
CA ILE A 45 9.03 14.46 -0.77
C ILE A 45 7.77 13.60 -0.88
N LEU A 46 7.79 12.58 -1.75
CA LEU A 46 6.67 11.64 -1.84
C LEU A 46 6.44 10.92 -0.51
N ALA A 47 7.49 10.43 0.14
CA ALA A 47 7.38 9.76 1.43
C ALA A 47 6.72 10.67 2.49
N LEU A 48 7.12 11.94 2.56
CA LEU A 48 6.53 12.94 3.45
C LEU A 48 5.05 13.19 3.11
N ASN A 49 4.72 13.33 1.83
CA ASN A 49 3.35 13.56 1.41
C ASN A 49 2.44 12.37 1.76
N ILE A 50 2.90 11.13 1.57
CA ILE A 50 2.15 9.92 1.96
C ILE A 50 1.86 9.95 3.46
N CYS A 51 2.87 10.29 4.26
CA CYS A 51 2.77 10.46 5.71
C CYS A 51 1.80 11.58 6.11
N ASN A 52 1.65 12.62 5.28
CA ASN A 52 0.70 13.72 5.46
C ASN A 52 -0.70 13.42 4.92
N GLY A 53 -0.93 12.21 4.40
CA GLY A 53 -2.27 11.75 4.03
C GLY A 53 -2.60 11.86 2.54
N ILE A 54 -1.66 12.20 1.65
CA ILE A 54 -1.96 12.12 0.21
C ILE A 54 -2.27 10.67 -0.18
N ARG A 55 -3.20 10.49 -1.12
CA ARG A 55 -3.55 9.18 -1.69
C ARG A 55 -3.67 9.33 -3.21
N PRO A 56 -3.52 8.23 -3.97
CA PRO A 56 -3.80 8.25 -5.40
C PRO A 56 -5.25 8.66 -5.67
N GLU A 57 -5.46 9.44 -6.71
CA GLU A 57 -6.79 9.87 -7.13
C GLU A 57 -7.51 8.74 -7.87
N ILE A 58 -8.78 8.52 -7.51
CA ILE A 58 -9.69 7.57 -8.14
C ILE A 58 -11.01 8.29 -8.44
N ASN A 59 -11.53 8.11 -9.64
CA ASN A 59 -12.84 8.65 -10.01
C ASN A 59 -13.93 7.66 -9.63
N GLU A 60 -15.09 8.14 -9.14
CA GLU A 60 -16.20 7.27 -8.73
C GLU A 60 -16.66 6.28 -9.82
N PRO A 61 -16.68 6.61 -11.12
CA PRO A 61 -17.05 5.65 -12.16
C PRO A 61 -16.00 4.56 -12.46
N GLU A 62 -14.77 4.68 -11.96
CA GLU A 62 -13.70 3.71 -12.25
C GLU A 62 -13.91 2.37 -11.51
N ALA A 63 -14.64 2.35 -10.40
CA ALA A 63 -14.93 1.13 -9.65
C ALA A 63 -16.26 1.23 -8.89
N PRO A 64 -16.91 0.10 -8.54
CA PRO A 64 -18.13 0.12 -7.74
C PRO A 64 -17.91 0.83 -6.41
N LYS A 65 -18.93 1.53 -5.91
CA LYS A 65 -18.80 2.35 -4.70
C LYS A 65 -18.35 1.53 -3.49
N CYS A 66 -18.91 0.33 -3.31
CA CYS A 66 -18.53 -0.58 -2.23
C CYS A 66 -17.03 -0.93 -2.25
N TYR A 67 -16.46 -1.10 -3.45
CA TYR A 67 -15.04 -1.38 -3.65
C TYR A 67 -14.18 -0.16 -3.28
N ILE A 68 -14.57 1.03 -3.75
CA ILE A 68 -13.87 2.29 -3.44
C ILE A 68 -13.87 2.55 -1.93
N ASP A 69 -15.00 2.34 -1.27
CA ASP A 69 -15.14 2.56 0.17
C ASP A 69 -14.27 1.57 0.97
N LEU A 70 -14.23 0.29 0.58
CA LEU A 70 -13.34 -0.70 1.20
C LEU A 70 -11.86 -0.35 0.97
N MET A 71 -11.48 -0.04 -0.26
CA MET A 71 -10.13 0.40 -0.60
C MET A 71 -9.70 1.60 0.24
N ARG A 72 -10.61 2.57 0.44
CA ARG A 72 -10.35 3.76 1.26
C ARG A 72 -10.13 3.45 2.73
N LYS A 73 -10.85 2.46 3.28
CA LYS A 73 -10.63 1.97 4.65
C LYS A 73 -9.28 1.26 4.79
N CYS A 74 -8.88 0.46 3.79
CA CYS A 74 -7.62 -0.28 3.82
C CYS A 74 -6.39 0.64 3.92
N TRP A 75 -6.41 1.81 3.27
CA TRP A 75 -5.26 2.74 3.27
C TRP A 75 -5.44 3.95 4.22
N ASP A 76 -6.25 3.82 5.26
CA ASP A 76 -6.42 4.87 6.28
C ASP A 76 -5.06 5.26 6.90
N SER A 77 -4.89 6.54 7.22
CA SER A 77 -3.67 7.04 7.84
C SER A 77 -3.47 6.48 9.24
N ASN A 78 -4.56 6.24 9.98
CA ASN A 78 -4.51 5.54 11.26
C ASN A 78 -4.58 4.03 11.04
N PRO A 79 -3.54 3.24 11.43
CA PRO A 79 -3.57 1.79 11.31
C PRO A 79 -4.74 1.13 12.05
N ASP A 80 -5.23 1.72 13.16
CA ASP A 80 -6.32 1.16 13.96
C ASP A 80 -7.69 1.25 13.27
N ASN A 81 -7.82 2.12 12.27
CA ASN A 81 -9.05 2.26 11.47
C ASN A 81 -9.11 1.26 10.31
N ARG A 82 -8.01 0.55 10.03
CA ARG A 82 -7.93 -0.38 8.91
C ARG A 82 -8.61 -1.69 9.30
N PRO A 83 -9.39 -2.31 8.39
CA PRO A 83 -10.01 -3.60 8.66
C PRO A 83 -8.94 -4.69 8.75
N SER A 84 -9.23 -5.74 9.51
CA SER A 84 -8.47 -6.99 9.48
C SER A 84 -8.68 -7.75 8.16
N ALA A 85 -7.77 -8.67 7.83
CA ALA A 85 -7.90 -9.52 6.64
C ALA A 85 -9.21 -10.34 6.65
N ILE A 86 -9.66 -10.77 7.83
CA ILE A 86 -10.92 -11.53 8.00
C ILE A 86 -12.13 -10.64 7.67
N GLU A 87 -12.12 -9.39 8.12
CA GLU A 87 -13.21 -8.45 7.79
C GLU A 87 -13.23 -8.12 6.29
N ILE A 88 -12.05 -7.99 5.67
CA ILE A 88 -11.93 -7.77 4.21
C ILE A 88 -12.52 -8.95 3.45
N GLU A 89 -12.14 -10.19 3.79
CA GLU A 89 -12.67 -11.40 3.17
C GLU A 89 -14.21 -11.42 3.23
N GLY A 90 -14.78 -11.21 4.43
CA GLY A 90 -16.23 -11.18 4.60
C GLY A 90 -16.92 -10.07 3.79
N LEU A 91 -16.31 -8.88 3.67
CA LEU A 91 -16.84 -7.80 2.85
C LEU A 91 -16.81 -8.13 1.36
N ILE A 92 -15.72 -8.74 0.88
CA ILE A 92 -15.60 -9.18 -0.52
C ILE A 92 -16.64 -10.25 -0.83
N ASP A 93 -16.85 -11.22 0.06
CA ASP A 93 -17.90 -12.23 -0.09
C ASP A 93 -19.29 -11.60 -0.14
N ILE A 94 -19.57 -10.62 0.71
CA ILE A 94 -20.84 -9.89 0.67
C ILE A 94 -20.98 -9.18 -0.68
N PHE A 95 -19.95 -8.53 -1.20
CA PHE A 95 -20.02 -7.86 -2.49
C PHE A 95 -20.28 -8.85 -3.62
N TYR A 96 -19.58 -9.98 -3.65
CA TYR A 96 -19.78 -11.02 -4.64
C TYR A 96 -21.21 -11.57 -4.65
N ASN A 97 -21.81 -11.73 -3.46
CA ASN A 97 -23.14 -12.31 -3.31
C ASN A 97 -24.29 -11.29 -3.36
N SER A 98 -24.05 -10.03 -3.00
CA SER A 98 -25.09 -9.03 -2.74
C SER A 98 -25.08 -7.86 -3.72
N CYS A 99 -23.98 -7.62 -4.45
CA CYS A 99 -23.96 -6.51 -5.37
C CYS A 99 -24.95 -6.76 -6.51
N GLU A 100 -25.94 -5.88 -6.59
CA GLU A 100 -26.77 -5.79 -7.78
C GLU A 100 -25.84 -5.60 -8.98
N ASN A 101 -25.89 -6.54 -9.93
CA ASN A 101 -25.10 -6.53 -11.16
C ASN A 101 -25.07 -5.14 -11.85
N GLN A 102 -26.07 -4.31 -11.60
CA GLN A 102 -26.23 -2.97 -12.18
C GLN A 102 -25.09 -1.99 -11.86
N GLU A 103 -24.51 -1.96 -10.65
CA GLU A 103 -23.37 -1.07 -10.38
C GLU A 103 -22.12 -1.52 -11.14
N PHE A 104 -21.86 -2.82 -11.16
CA PHE A 104 -20.73 -3.40 -11.89
C PHE A 104 -20.89 -3.23 -13.40
N SER A 105 -22.11 -3.40 -13.95
CA SER A 105 -22.39 -3.15 -15.37
C SER A 105 -22.13 -1.70 -15.75
N LYS A 106 -22.52 -0.72 -14.92
CA LYS A 106 -22.23 0.70 -15.19
C LYS A 106 -20.74 1.01 -15.21
N VAL A 107 -19.98 0.41 -14.29
CA VAL A 107 -18.51 0.55 -14.25
C VAL A 107 -17.90 -0.05 -15.51
N GLU A 108 -18.38 -1.22 -15.96
CA GLU A 108 -17.92 -1.86 -17.18
C GLU A 108 -18.21 -1.00 -18.42
N GLU A 109 -19.43 -0.49 -18.55
CA GLU A 109 -19.82 0.43 -19.63
C GLU A 109 -18.94 1.70 -19.64
N TYR A 110 -18.63 2.25 -18.45
CA TYR A 110 -17.73 3.39 -18.33
C TYR A 110 -16.31 3.04 -18.77
N ARG A 111 -15.78 1.88 -18.39
CA ARG A 111 -14.43 1.42 -18.80
C ARG A 111 -14.34 1.27 -20.32
N GLU A 112 -15.32 0.60 -20.92
CA GLU A 112 -15.40 0.41 -22.37
C GLU A 112 -15.46 1.75 -23.12
N ALA A 113 -16.27 2.69 -22.63
CA ALA A 113 -16.36 4.03 -23.22
C ALA A 113 -15.06 4.85 -23.10
N ASN A 114 -14.21 4.56 -22.11
CA ASN A 114 -12.99 5.33 -21.80
C ASN A 114 -11.67 4.58 -22.10
N LEU A 115 -11.73 3.41 -22.75
CA LEU A 115 -10.58 2.56 -23.09
C LEU A 115 -9.40 3.32 -23.73
N LEU A 116 -9.66 4.22 -24.68
CA LEU A 116 -8.61 4.98 -25.38
C LEU A 116 -7.90 5.99 -24.47
N THR A 117 -8.63 6.62 -23.56
CA THR A 117 -8.09 7.56 -22.57
C THR A 117 -7.22 6.83 -21.54
N ILE A 118 -7.65 5.64 -21.11
CA ILE A 118 -6.92 4.79 -20.15
C ILE A 118 -5.57 4.35 -20.74
N LYS A 119 -5.55 3.89 -22.00
CA LYS A 119 -4.30 3.48 -22.69
C LYS A 119 -3.31 4.62 -22.85
N ASN A 120 -3.78 5.83 -23.14
CA ASN A 120 -2.88 7.00 -23.27
C ASN A 120 -2.30 7.45 -21.92
N ASN A 121 -3.06 7.35 -20.83
CA ASN A 121 -2.60 7.71 -19.49
C ASN A 121 -1.60 6.72 -18.88
N GLN A 122 -1.58 5.45 -19.34
CA GLN A 122 -0.60 4.45 -18.92
C GLN A 122 0.85 4.80 -19.34
N SER A 123 1.03 5.71 -20.30
CA SER A 123 2.36 6.02 -20.87
C SER A 123 3.19 7.03 -20.07
N ILE A 124 2.64 7.65 -19.00
CA ILE A 124 3.31 8.72 -18.26
C ILE A 124 3.77 8.21 -16.89
N THR A 125 4.80 7.37 -16.88
CA THR A 125 5.50 7.03 -15.64
C THR A 125 6.72 7.94 -15.49
N HIS A 126 6.83 8.59 -14.33
CA HIS A 126 7.98 9.43 -14.02
C HIS A 126 9.27 8.59 -14.01
N PRO A 127 10.40 9.05 -14.58
CA PRO A 127 11.63 8.24 -14.66
C PRO A 127 12.20 7.78 -13.31
N GLN A 128 11.84 8.49 -12.23
CA GLN A 128 12.23 8.16 -10.85
C GLN A 128 11.12 7.46 -10.05
N ALA A 129 10.04 7.03 -10.71
CA ALA A 129 9.04 6.16 -10.12
C ALA A 129 9.54 4.70 -10.16
N ILE A 130 9.96 4.19 -9.00
CA ILE A 130 10.52 2.84 -8.85
C ILE A 130 9.57 1.94 -8.06
N TYR A 131 9.14 0.85 -8.70
CA TYR A 131 8.22 -0.15 -8.17
C TYR A 131 8.89 -1.48 -7.81
N THR A 132 10.18 -1.61 -8.13
CA THR A 132 11.03 -2.72 -7.70
C THR A 132 11.56 -2.50 -6.29
N SER A 133 12.04 -3.57 -5.67
CA SER A 133 12.63 -3.52 -4.32
C SER A 133 13.84 -2.59 -4.27
N ARG A 134 13.90 -1.76 -3.22
CA ARG A 134 15.04 -0.87 -2.89
C ARG A 134 14.99 -0.46 -1.43
N LEU A 135 16.13 -0.06 -0.88
CA LEU A 135 16.22 0.43 0.51
C LEU A 135 15.40 1.71 0.70
N LEU A 136 14.65 1.77 1.80
CA LEU A 136 13.81 2.94 2.15
C LEU A 136 14.55 3.98 3.00
N ASN A 137 15.59 3.57 3.74
CA ASN A 137 16.35 4.44 4.65
C ASN A 137 16.79 5.77 4.02
N PRO A 138 17.27 5.83 2.76
CA PRO A 138 17.69 7.09 2.15
C PRO A 138 16.58 8.14 2.02
N PHE A 139 15.30 7.72 2.01
CA PHE A 139 14.15 8.60 1.76
C PHE A 139 13.33 8.90 3.02
N THR A 140 13.60 8.19 4.11
CA THR A 140 12.78 8.20 5.33
C THR A 140 13.50 8.77 6.54
N LYS A 141 14.84 8.92 6.44
CA LYS A 141 15.71 9.34 7.56
C LYS A 141 15.30 10.67 8.21
N ASP A 142 14.82 11.61 7.41
CA ASP A 142 14.49 12.97 7.87
C ASP A 142 12.97 13.17 8.08
N LEU A 143 12.18 12.10 8.02
CA LEU A 143 10.75 12.19 8.26
C LEU A 143 10.45 12.41 9.76
N PRO A 144 9.44 13.23 10.10
CA PRO A 144 8.98 13.34 11.48
C PRO A 144 8.56 11.96 12.00
N LYS A 145 9.11 11.58 13.14
CA LYS A 145 8.66 10.37 13.85
C LYS A 145 7.20 10.56 14.27
N CYS A 146 6.46 9.45 14.35
CA CYS A 146 5.13 9.50 14.95
C CYS A 146 5.23 9.88 16.43
N ASP A 147 4.27 10.67 16.92
CA ASP A 147 4.18 10.96 18.36
C ASP A 147 3.88 9.67 19.14
N ASP A 148 4.78 9.32 20.05
CA ASP A 148 4.77 8.09 20.86
C ASP A 148 3.83 8.21 22.08
N ASN A 149 2.56 8.55 21.88
CA ASN A 149 1.56 8.60 22.96
C ASN A 149 0.53 7.47 22.89
N ILE A 150 0.94 6.23 22.57
CA ILE A 150 0.12 5.03 22.78
C ILE A 150 1.00 3.87 23.27
N ASN A 151 0.58 3.27 24.39
CA ASN A 151 1.27 2.27 25.22
C ASN A 151 2.01 1.16 24.46
N ASN A 152 3.26 0.94 24.89
CA ASN A 152 4.12 -0.19 24.53
C ASN A 152 3.48 -1.54 24.93
N ASN A 153 3.00 -2.30 23.95
CA ASN A 153 3.15 -3.75 23.97
C ASN A 153 4.20 -4.10 22.92
N SER A 154 5.42 -4.36 23.39
CA SER A 154 6.59 -4.68 22.59
C SER A 154 6.36 -5.99 21.81
N VAL A 155 6.29 -5.89 20.48
CA VAL A 155 6.57 -7.01 19.59
C VAL A 155 8.06 -6.94 19.25
N GLU A 156 8.79 -8.03 19.48
CA GLU A 156 10.21 -8.11 19.13
C GLU A 156 10.39 -7.98 17.61
N VAL A 157 11.12 -6.94 17.21
CA VAL A 157 11.54 -6.75 15.82
C VAL A 157 12.74 -7.65 15.56
N ILE A 158 12.57 -8.66 14.72
CA ILE A 158 13.68 -9.49 14.26
C ILE A 158 14.47 -8.69 13.22
N ASP A 159 15.69 -8.32 13.57
CA ASP A 159 16.63 -7.64 12.68
C ASP A 159 17.34 -8.66 11.78
N PHE A 160 16.83 -8.83 10.57
CA PHE A 160 17.40 -9.74 9.57
C PHE A 160 18.82 -9.36 9.13
N THR A 161 19.28 -8.14 9.38
CA THR A 161 20.67 -7.74 9.06
C THR A 161 21.69 -8.32 10.05
N LYS A 162 21.23 -8.77 11.22
CA LYS A 162 22.09 -9.43 12.24
C LYS A 162 22.21 -10.93 12.04
N LEU A 163 21.35 -11.56 11.23
CA LEU A 163 21.45 -13.01 10.97
C LEU A 163 22.66 -13.38 10.11
N SER A 164 23.20 -12.46 9.31
CA SER A 164 24.31 -12.72 8.39
C SER A 164 25.67 -12.88 9.05
N VAL A 165 25.80 -12.66 10.37
CA VAL A 165 27.11 -12.69 11.08
C VAL A 165 27.40 -14.03 11.78
N VAL A 166 26.42 -14.94 11.89
CA VAL A 166 26.57 -16.15 12.75
C VAL A 166 26.99 -17.42 11.98
N ASN A 167 27.00 -17.42 10.63
CA ASN A 167 27.20 -18.64 9.85
C ASN A 167 28.65 -18.98 9.44
N GLU A 168 29.69 -18.34 10.01
CA GLU A 168 31.09 -18.57 9.58
C GLU A 168 32.05 -19.22 10.60
N ILE A 169 31.64 -19.70 11.80
CA ILE A 169 32.62 -20.23 12.78
C ILE A 169 32.39 -21.69 13.25
N THR A 170 31.51 -22.51 12.67
CA THR A 170 31.35 -23.92 13.12
C THR A 170 31.68 -25.00 12.09
N ASN A 171 32.64 -24.76 11.19
CA ASN A 171 33.17 -25.80 10.28
C ASN A 171 34.69 -26.05 10.42
N GLN A 172 35.21 -26.07 11.64
CA GLN A 172 36.52 -26.66 11.94
C GLN A 172 36.46 -27.44 13.25
N GLU A 173 35.84 -28.62 13.24
CA GLU A 173 36.16 -29.73 14.14
C GLU A 173 35.39 -30.97 13.65
N ASN A 174 35.99 -31.70 12.70
CA ASN A 174 35.80 -33.14 12.46
C ASN A 174 36.61 -33.56 11.21
N GLN A 175 37.91 -33.76 11.38
CA GLN A 175 38.70 -34.80 10.71
C GLN A 175 40.03 -35.03 11.43
#